data_AF-A0A0C1JGP6-F1
#
_entry.id   AF-A0A0C1JGP6-F1
#
_cell.length_a   1.000
_cell.length_b   1.000
_cell.length_c   1.000
_cell.angle_alpha   90.00
_cell.angle_beta   90.00
_cell.angle_gamma   90.00
#
_symmetry.space_group_name_H-M   'P 1'
#
loop_
_entity.id
_entity.type
_entity.pdbx_description
1 polymer ?
#
loop_
_entity_poly.entity_id
_entity_poly.type
_entity_poly.pdbx_seq_one_letter_code
_entity_poly.pdbx_strand_id
1 'polypeptide(L)'
;MKPIVSVITTSQREPSSKTGMLAGEHGLAIQENLEVSAWLSRQTPHDVDTAAVSRALSRGVELNVVYEGRYPRGQNGESLGSFSVATSCTAVGTNEQRAKARQDLLKFLTPACRGQIEEWIAELSVITAGAGRNGFEAELMVSAYTRRLLEFPADIVRYALVTKTWKWFPAWDELEQVCKIKISPRLLMLQELSRQQPDPAPVRRSPTEEERAAIQKLVDETFPRQARGFCK
;
A
#
# COMPACT_ATOMS: atom_id res chain seq x y z
N MET A 1 23.61 -64.62 1.57
CA MET A 1 25.05 -64.51 1.27
C MET A 1 25.30 -63.21 0.52
N LYS A 2 26.19 -62.38 1.08
CA LYS A 2 26.84 -61.14 0.59
C LYS A 2 25.96 -59.93 0.19
N PRO A 3 26.02 -58.83 0.97
CA PRO A 3 25.50 -57.51 0.58
C PRO A 3 26.49 -56.75 -0.30
N ILE A 4 25.99 -55.93 -1.23
CA ILE A 4 26.79 -54.95 -1.97
C ILE A 4 26.64 -53.60 -1.29
N VAL A 5 27.72 -53.17 -0.65
CA VAL A 5 27.92 -51.85 -0.08
C VAL A 5 28.61 -51.01 -1.15
N SER A 6 27.99 -49.92 -1.60
CA SER A 6 28.66 -48.93 -2.46
C SER A 6 28.89 -47.66 -1.65
N VAL A 7 30.17 -47.40 -1.38
CA VAL A 7 30.68 -46.22 -0.69
C VAL A 7 30.92 -45.09 -1.71
N ILE A 8 30.36 -43.95 -1.34
CA ILE A 8 30.52 -42.53 -1.70
C ILE A 8 31.85 -42.14 -2.39
N THR A 9 31.77 -41.23 -3.38
CA THR A 9 32.80 -40.19 -3.56
C THR A 9 32.11 -38.84 -3.80
N THR A 10 32.02 -38.06 -2.73
CA THR A 10 31.67 -36.64 -2.72
C THR A 10 32.87 -35.86 -3.27
N SER A 11 32.69 -35.21 -4.42
CA SER A 11 33.65 -34.23 -4.91
C SER A 11 33.63 -33.00 -3.99
N GLN A 12 34.69 -32.84 -3.18
CA GLN A 12 34.97 -31.58 -2.53
C GLN A 12 35.20 -30.51 -3.61
N ARG A 13 34.41 -29.44 -3.57
CA ARG A 13 34.67 -28.22 -4.33
C ARG A 13 35.38 -27.26 -3.38
N GLU A 14 36.64 -27.01 -3.65
CA GLU A 14 37.47 -26.07 -2.88
C GLU A 14 36.84 -24.66 -2.84
N PRO A 15 37.02 -23.92 -1.72
CA PRO A 15 36.57 -22.54 -1.61
C PRO A 15 37.57 -21.62 -2.33
N SER A 16 37.19 -21.09 -3.50
CA SER A 16 37.96 -20.04 -4.16
C SER A 16 37.74 -18.71 -3.43
N SER A 17 38.69 -18.37 -2.55
CA SER A 17 38.86 -17.04 -1.99
C SER A 17 39.75 -16.20 -2.91
N LYS A 18 39.20 -15.14 -3.51
CA LYS A 18 39.67 -13.75 -3.43
C LYS A 18 39.00 -12.82 -4.45
N THR A 19 38.26 -11.86 -3.90
CA THR A 19 38.29 -10.43 -4.22
C THR A 19 37.90 -10.00 -5.64
N GLY A 20 36.66 -9.53 -5.78
CA GLY A 20 36.23 -8.73 -6.94
C GLY A 20 34.76 -8.29 -6.87
N MET A 21 34.56 -7.05 -6.43
CA MET A 21 33.37 -6.21 -6.63
C MET A 21 32.04 -6.60 -5.95
N LEU A 22 31.56 -5.65 -5.14
CA LEU A 22 30.18 -5.50 -4.67
C LEU A 22 29.23 -5.39 -5.88
N ALA A 23 28.79 -6.53 -6.41
CA ALA A 23 27.77 -6.63 -7.47
C ALA A 23 26.64 -7.61 -7.10
N GLY A 24 26.44 -7.86 -5.81
CA GLY A 24 25.46 -8.86 -5.32
C GLY A 24 24.11 -8.27 -4.89
N GLU A 25 24.07 -7.04 -4.38
CA GLU A 25 22.84 -6.48 -3.79
C GLU A 25 21.80 -6.12 -4.85
N HIS A 26 22.23 -5.58 -6.00
CA HIS A 26 21.29 -5.24 -7.08
C HIS A 26 20.67 -6.47 -7.74
N GLY A 27 21.41 -7.56 -7.93
CA GLY A 27 20.89 -8.78 -8.52
C GLY A 27 19.79 -9.43 -7.67
N LEU A 28 20.00 -9.47 -6.34
CA LEU A 28 19.03 -10.05 -5.40
C LEU A 28 17.78 -9.17 -5.25
N ALA A 29 17.93 -7.85 -5.18
CA ALA A 29 16.78 -6.93 -5.10
C ALA A 29 15.92 -6.96 -6.38
N ILE A 30 16.55 -7.13 -7.56
CA ILE A 30 15.82 -7.29 -8.83
C ILE A 30 15.03 -8.61 -8.83
N GLN A 31 15.64 -9.71 -8.37
CA GLN A 31 14.95 -11.01 -8.27
C GLN A 31 13.78 -10.97 -7.28
N GLU A 32 13.97 -10.40 -6.09
CA GLU A 32 12.90 -10.25 -5.10
C GLU A 32 11.72 -9.43 -5.64
N ASN A 33 12.00 -8.32 -6.34
CA ASN A 33 10.95 -7.50 -6.96
C ASN A 33 10.21 -8.22 -8.10
N LEU A 34 10.89 -9.07 -8.87
CA LEU A 34 10.26 -9.89 -9.90
C LEU A 34 9.36 -10.97 -9.30
N GLU A 35 9.78 -11.63 -8.22
CA GLU A 35 8.94 -12.62 -7.52
C GLU A 35 7.70 -11.97 -6.89
N VAL A 36 7.88 -10.81 -6.24
CA VAL A 36 6.78 -10.05 -5.62
C VAL A 36 5.79 -9.58 -6.68
N SER A 37 6.25 -8.97 -7.77
CA SER A 37 5.37 -8.51 -8.86
C SER A 37 4.64 -9.67 -9.55
N ALA A 38 5.31 -10.80 -9.76
CA ALA A 38 4.70 -12.01 -10.29
C ALA A 38 3.60 -12.56 -9.36
N TRP A 39 3.85 -12.58 -8.05
CA TRP A 39 2.82 -12.96 -7.07
C TRP A 39 1.64 -11.99 -7.08
N LEU A 40 1.92 -10.68 -7.05
CA LEU A 40 0.89 -9.62 -7.08
C LEU A 40 -0.02 -9.76 -8.29
N SER A 41 0.53 -9.91 -9.49
CA SER A 41 -0.25 -10.05 -10.72
C SER A 41 -1.28 -11.20 -10.68
N ARG A 42 -1.10 -12.21 -9.83
CA ARG A 42 -2.07 -13.32 -9.71
C ARG A 42 -3.25 -13.02 -8.80
N GLN A 43 -3.14 -12.00 -7.96
CA GLN A 43 -4.14 -11.64 -6.96
C GLN A 43 -5.10 -10.57 -7.49
N THR A 44 -6.26 -10.44 -6.85
CA THR A 44 -7.12 -9.27 -7.06
C THR A 44 -6.63 -8.10 -6.17
N PRO A 45 -6.88 -6.84 -6.55
CA PRO A 45 -6.50 -5.71 -5.72
C PRO A 45 -7.08 -5.76 -4.30
N HIS A 46 -8.31 -6.30 -4.17
CA HIS A 46 -8.96 -6.46 -2.88
C HIS A 46 -8.22 -7.47 -2.00
N ASP A 47 -7.84 -8.63 -2.54
CA ASP A 47 -7.12 -9.66 -1.78
C ASP A 47 -5.76 -9.15 -1.31
N VAL A 48 -5.07 -8.37 -2.15
CA VAL A 48 -3.80 -7.74 -1.79
C VAL A 48 -4.00 -6.71 -0.68
N ASP A 49 -5.08 -5.92 -0.70
CA ASP A 49 -5.38 -4.97 0.37
C ASP A 49 -5.66 -5.71 1.69
N THR A 50 -6.39 -6.82 1.66
CA THR A 50 -6.61 -7.69 2.83
C THR A 50 -5.31 -8.32 3.33
N ALA A 51 -4.43 -8.76 2.41
CA ALA A 51 -3.11 -9.27 2.74
C ALA A 51 -2.22 -8.20 3.39
N ALA A 52 -2.30 -6.96 2.92
CA ALA A 52 -1.57 -5.82 3.48
C ALA A 52 -2.01 -5.51 4.92
N VAL A 53 -3.32 -5.47 5.20
CA VAL A 53 -3.87 -5.32 6.56
C VAL A 53 -3.41 -6.48 7.46
N SER A 54 -3.53 -7.72 6.98
CA SER A 54 -3.12 -8.92 7.71
C SER A 54 -1.61 -8.90 8.03
N ARG A 55 -0.80 -8.42 7.08
CA ARG A 55 0.65 -8.30 7.26
C ARG A 55 0.98 -7.22 8.30
N ALA A 56 0.32 -6.07 8.27
CA ALA A 56 0.47 -5.05 9.29
C ALA A 56 0.10 -5.57 10.69
N LEU A 57 -0.98 -6.34 10.80
CA LEU A 57 -1.40 -6.96 12.06
C LEU A 57 -0.33 -7.92 12.60
N SER A 58 0.34 -8.69 11.74
CA SER A 58 1.46 -9.54 12.14
C SER A 58 2.67 -8.77 12.69
N ARG A 59 2.77 -7.46 12.41
CA ARG A 59 3.76 -6.55 12.98
C ARG A 59 3.27 -5.85 14.25
N GLY A 60 2.06 -6.16 14.72
CA GLY A 60 1.42 -5.50 15.86
C GLY A 60 0.82 -4.14 15.53
N VAL A 61 0.47 -3.89 14.26
CA VAL A 61 -0.22 -2.67 13.83
C VAL A 61 -1.61 -3.00 13.33
N GLU A 62 -2.62 -2.44 13.98
CA GLU A 62 -4.00 -2.53 13.49
C GLU A 62 -4.26 -1.42 12.49
N LEU A 63 -4.58 -1.80 11.25
CA LEU A 63 -4.99 -0.90 10.19
C LEU A 63 -6.50 -1.06 9.95
N ASN A 64 -7.22 0.05 10.00
CA ASN A 64 -8.63 0.09 9.64
C ASN A 64 -8.83 1.04 8.47
N VAL A 65 -9.37 0.56 7.36
CA VAL A 65 -9.66 1.37 6.17
C VAL A 65 -11.16 1.57 6.05
N VAL A 66 -11.59 2.82 5.99
CA VAL A 66 -12.99 3.19 5.84
C VAL A 66 -13.30 3.32 4.35
N TYR A 67 -14.37 2.63 3.94
CA TYR A 67 -14.88 2.66 2.56
C TYR A 67 -16.23 3.35 2.52
N GLU A 68 -16.44 4.17 1.49
CA GLU A 68 -17.71 4.83 1.21
C GLU A 68 -18.23 4.43 -0.18
N GLY A 69 -19.51 4.07 -0.25
CA GLY A 69 -20.18 3.79 -1.51
C GLY A 69 -20.54 5.08 -2.26
N ARG A 70 -20.12 5.19 -3.51
CA ARG A 70 -20.44 6.28 -4.43
C ARG A 70 -21.47 5.80 -5.46
N TYR A 71 -22.47 6.63 -5.72
CA TYR A 71 -23.58 6.37 -6.65
C TYR A 71 -23.71 7.53 -7.64
N PRO A 72 -22.72 7.73 -8.52
CA PRO A 72 -22.74 8.84 -9.48
C PRO A 72 -23.92 8.74 -10.45
N ARG A 73 -24.43 9.92 -10.83
CA ARG A 73 -25.45 10.09 -11.86
C ARG A 73 -24.88 10.91 -13.01
N GLY A 74 -25.21 10.53 -14.25
CA GLY A 74 -24.86 11.29 -15.45
C GLY A 74 -25.64 12.60 -15.53
N GLN A 75 -25.24 13.46 -16.48
CA GLN A 75 -25.92 14.75 -16.70
C GLN A 75 -27.42 14.57 -17.03
N ASN A 76 -27.78 13.44 -17.62
CA ASN A 76 -29.16 13.10 -17.97
C ASN A 76 -29.90 12.30 -16.87
N GLY A 77 -29.31 12.16 -15.68
CA GLY A 77 -29.87 11.40 -14.57
C GLY A 77 -29.67 9.88 -14.65
N GLU A 78 -28.95 9.37 -15.66
CA GLU A 78 -28.61 7.96 -15.77
C GLU A 78 -27.70 7.49 -14.61
N SER A 79 -27.91 6.27 -14.11
CA SER A 79 -27.04 5.68 -13.08
C SER A 79 -25.73 5.20 -13.72
N LEU A 80 -24.59 5.74 -13.29
CA LEU A 80 -23.27 5.39 -13.84
C LEU A 80 -22.61 4.19 -13.14
N GLY A 81 -23.39 3.43 -12.37
CA GLY A 81 -22.92 2.30 -11.57
C GLY A 81 -22.37 2.74 -10.22
N SER A 82 -22.58 1.91 -9.20
CA SER A 82 -22.05 2.15 -7.86
C SER A 82 -20.64 1.60 -7.71
N PHE A 83 -19.81 2.28 -6.92
CA PHE A 83 -18.48 1.78 -6.55
C PHE A 83 -18.09 2.24 -5.15
N SER A 84 -17.25 1.47 -4.47
CA SER A 84 -16.69 1.84 -3.17
C SER A 84 -15.34 2.53 -3.32
N VAL A 85 -15.12 3.60 -2.57
CA VAL A 85 -13.83 4.31 -2.50
C VAL A 85 -13.34 4.33 -1.06
N ALA A 86 -12.06 4.06 -0.85
CA ALA A 86 -11.44 4.27 0.46
C ALA A 86 -11.30 5.77 0.74
N THR A 87 -11.77 6.23 1.90
CA THR A 87 -11.80 7.65 2.28
C THR A 87 -10.83 8.01 3.38
N SER A 88 -10.62 7.11 4.34
CA SER A 88 -9.67 7.29 5.42
C SER A 88 -9.09 5.97 5.89
N CYS A 89 -7.96 6.05 6.58
CA CYS A 89 -7.38 4.93 7.30
C CYS A 89 -7.05 5.39 8.73
N THR A 90 -7.10 4.47 9.69
CA THR A 90 -6.50 4.66 11.01
C THR A 90 -5.50 3.54 11.28
N ALA A 91 -4.44 3.88 11.99
CA ALA A 91 -3.38 2.95 12.35
C ALA A 91 -3.09 3.04 13.85
N VAL A 92 -3.13 1.90 14.55
CA VAL A 92 -2.82 1.79 15.98
C VAL A 92 -1.62 0.87 16.16
N GLY A 93 -0.59 1.35 16.87
CA GLY A 93 0.65 0.61 17.11
C GLY A 93 1.82 1.56 17.38
N THR A 94 2.91 1.04 17.95
CA THR A 94 4.12 1.83 18.25
C THR A 94 4.82 2.31 16.97
N ASN A 95 5.60 3.38 17.08
CA ASN A 95 6.34 3.95 15.94
C ASN A 95 7.28 2.91 15.27
N GLU A 96 7.92 2.03 16.04
CA GLU A 96 8.78 0.97 15.49
C GLU A 96 8.00 -0.09 14.70
N GLN A 97 6.85 -0.52 15.21
CA GLN A 97 5.97 -1.48 14.54
C GLN A 97 5.40 -0.88 13.24
N ARG A 98 4.99 0.39 13.28
CA ARG A 98 4.53 1.15 12.10
C ARG A 98 5.61 1.24 11.03
N ALA A 99 6.87 1.50 11.41
CA ALA A 99 7.98 1.55 10.47
C ALA A 99 8.22 0.20 9.77
N LYS A 100 8.13 -0.92 10.50
CA LYS A 100 8.24 -2.28 9.92
C LYS A 100 7.04 -2.60 9.02
N ALA A 101 5.83 -2.28 9.45
CA ALA A 101 4.62 -2.46 8.65
C ALA A 101 4.67 -1.63 7.35
N ARG A 102 5.21 -0.41 7.41
CA ARG A 102 5.44 0.45 6.24
C ARG A 102 6.38 -0.20 5.23
N GLN A 103 7.49 -0.78 5.67
CA GLN A 103 8.42 -1.47 4.78
C GLN A 103 7.78 -2.65 4.06
N ASP A 104 6.98 -3.45 4.78
CA ASP A 104 6.22 -4.54 4.17
C ASP A 104 5.16 -3.99 3.18
N LEU A 105 4.49 -2.88 3.53
CA LEU A 105 3.47 -2.25 2.67
C LEU A 105 4.03 -1.78 1.32
N LEU A 106 5.25 -1.26 1.31
CA LEU A 106 5.93 -0.84 0.08
C LEU A 106 6.10 -2.00 -0.91
N LYS A 107 6.24 -3.25 -0.44
CA LYS A 107 6.32 -4.42 -1.33
C LYS A 107 5.01 -4.66 -2.09
N PHE A 108 3.86 -4.36 -1.49
CA PHE A 108 2.56 -4.46 -2.16
C PHE A 108 2.30 -3.33 -3.18
N LEU A 109 3.24 -2.39 -3.31
CA LEU A 109 3.22 -1.33 -4.32
C LEU A 109 4.15 -1.60 -5.50
N THR A 110 4.75 -2.79 -5.58
CA THR A 110 5.72 -3.14 -6.63
C THR A 110 5.03 -3.21 -8.00
N PRO A 111 5.53 -2.47 -9.01
CA PRO A 111 4.98 -2.51 -10.36
C PRO A 111 5.33 -3.82 -11.08
N ALA A 112 4.56 -4.15 -12.12
CA ALA A 112 4.91 -5.24 -13.03
C ALA A 112 6.13 -4.88 -13.88
N CYS A 113 6.82 -5.87 -14.43
CA CYS A 113 7.89 -5.61 -15.37
C CYS A 113 7.32 -5.08 -16.70
N ARG A 114 8.12 -4.31 -17.45
CA ARG A 114 7.72 -3.69 -18.72
C ARG A 114 7.07 -4.70 -19.68
N GLY A 115 7.70 -5.85 -19.90
CA GLY A 115 7.21 -6.87 -20.85
C GLY A 115 5.84 -7.43 -20.48
N GLN A 116 5.55 -7.62 -19.19
CA GLN A 116 4.22 -8.07 -18.74
C GLN A 116 3.15 -7.03 -19.01
N ILE A 117 3.46 -5.74 -18.80
CA ILE A 117 2.52 -4.66 -19.07
C ILE A 117 2.23 -4.59 -20.58
N GLU A 118 3.27 -4.69 -21.41
CA GLU A 118 3.15 -4.70 -22.87
C GLU A 118 2.30 -5.88 -23.37
N GLU A 119 2.49 -7.07 -22.79
CA GLU A 119 1.66 -8.25 -23.05
C GLU A 119 0.18 -8.01 -22.70
N TRP A 120 -0.12 -7.45 -21.53
CA TRP A 120 -1.50 -7.14 -21.13
C TRP A 120 -2.14 -6.04 -21.98
N ILE A 121 -1.36 -5.05 -22.42
CA ILE A 121 -1.85 -4.03 -23.36
C ILE A 121 -2.20 -4.68 -24.70
N ALA A 122 -1.34 -5.59 -25.18
CA ALA A 122 -1.59 -6.32 -26.41
C ALA A 122 -2.86 -7.18 -26.29
N GLU A 123 -3.02 -7.93 -25.20
CA GLU A 123 -4.24 -8.70 -24.91
C GLU A 123 -5.48 -7.80 -24.93
N LEU A 124 -5.46 -6.68 -24.20
CA LEU A 124 -6.56 -5.71 -24.19
C LEU A 124 -6.89 -5.20 -25.60
N SER A 125 -5.86 -4.90 -26.40
CA SER A 125 -6.05 -4.39 -27.77
C SER A 125 -6.74 -5.40 -28.70
N VAL A 126 -6.52 -6.70 -28.48
CA VAL A 126 -7.12 -7.77 -29.28
C VAL A 126 -8.58 -8.01 -28.91
N ILE A 127 -8.93 -7.89 -27.61
CA ILE A 127 -10.28 -8.17 -27.13
C ILE A 127 -11.24 -6.98 -27.24
N THR A 128 -10.73 -5.75 -27.27
CA THR A 128 -11.56 -4.55 -27.44
C THR A 128 -11.98 -4.35 -28.89
N ALA A 129 -13.18 -3.83 -29.11
CA ALA A 129 -13.58 -3.41 -30.45
C ALA A 129 -12.75 -2.21 -30.93
N GLY A 130 -12.46 -2.13 -32.23
CA GLY A 130 -11.74 -1.00 -32.81
C GLY A 130 -11.21 -1.26 -34.23
N ALA A 131 -10.89 -0.18 -34.95
CA ALA A 131 -10.12 -0.27 -36.18
C ALA A 131 -8.65 -0.57 -35.82
N GLY A 132 -8.02 -1.48 -36.56
CA GLY A 132 -6.60 -1.82 -36.36
C GLY A 132 -5.73 -0.57 -36.47
N ARG A 133 -4.75 -0.43 -35.56
CA ARG A 133 -3.72 0.61 -35.63
C ARG A 133 -2.61 0.16 -36.57
N ASN A 134 -1.98 1.11 -37.26
CA ASN A 134 -0.76 0.80 -38.01
C ASN A 134 0.41 0.50 -37.04
N GLY A 135 1.47 -0.15 -37.53
CA GLY A 135 2.56 -0.63 -36.67
C GLY A 135 3.24 0.46 -35.82
N PHE A 136 3.48 1.63 -36.41
CA PHE A 136 4.12 2.75 -35.71
C PHE A 136 3.23 3.36 -34.63
N GLU A 137 1.94 3.56 -34.91
CA GLU A 137 0.98 4.06 -33.91
C GLU A 137 0.78 3.06 -32.77
N ALA A 138 0.80 1.75 -33.08
CA ALA A 138 0.70 0.69 -32.09
C ALA A 138 1.90 0.69 -31.14
N GLU A 139 3.13 0.78 -31.66
CA GLU A 139 4.35 0.86 -30.85
C GLU A 139 4.38 2.09 -29.95
N LEU A 140 4.02 3.26 -30.49
CA LEU A 140 3.96 4.51 -29.72
C LEU A 140 2.91 4.42 -28.60
N MET A 141 1.74 3.82 -28.88
CA MET A 141 0.69 3.59 -27.89
C MET A 141 1.20 2.67 -26.77
N VAL A 142 1.76 1.51 -27.11
CA VAL A 142 2.28 0.54 -26.12
C VAL A 142 3.34 1.19 -25.23
N SER A 143 4.30 1.91 -25.83
CA SER A 143 5.35 2.62 -25.08
C SER A 143 4.78 3.68 -24.14
N ALA A 144 3.82 4.49 -24.62
CA ALA A 144 3.21 5.57 -23.86
C ALA A 144 2.35 5.07 -22.69
N TYR A 145 1.59 4.00 -22.87
CA TYR A 145 0.80 3.38 -21.81
C TYR A 145 1.71 2.69 -20.80
N THR A 146 2.67 1.90 -21.26
CA THR A 146 3.58 1.17 -20.38
C THR A 146 4.36 2.10 -19.45
N ARG A 147 4.88 3.22 -19.98
CA ARG A 147 5.58 4.22 -19.16
C ARG A 147 4.75 4.69 -17.97
N ARG A 148 3.46 4.95 -18.18
CA ARG A 148 2.57 5.47 -17.14
C ARG A 148 2.06 4.37 -16.21
N LEU A 149 1.83 3.17 -16.73
CA LEU A 149 1.37 2.03 -15.93
C LEU A 149 2.43 1.50 -14.97
N LEU A 150 3.72 1.73 -15.25
CA LEU A 150 4.81 1.47 -14.31
C LEU A 150 4.70 2.26 -12.99
N GLU A 151 3.86 3.30 -12.92
CA GLU A 151 3.59 4.04 -11.69
C GLU A 151 2.61 3.31 -10.76
N PHE A 152 2.01 2.20 -11.21
CA PHE A 152 1.01 1.44 -10.48
C PHE A 152 1.46 0.00 -10.16
N PRO A 153 0.96 -0.60 -9.06
CA PRO A 153 1.30 -1.97 -8.67
C PRO A 153 0.81 -3.01 -9.69
N ALA A 154 1.53 -4.12 -9.78
CA ALA A 154 1.30 -5.17 -10.78
C ALA A 154 -0.15 -5.71 -10.81
N ASP A 155 -0.74 -5.95 -9.63
CA ASP A 155 -2.10 -6.46 -9.49
C ASP A 155 -3.16 -5.46 -9.97
N ILE A 156 -2.92 -4.16 -9.74
CA ILE A 156 -3.82 -3.08 -10.17
C ILE A 156 -3.76 -2.89 -11.67
N VAL A 157 -2.55 -2.88 -12.25
CA VAL A 157 -2.37 -2.77 -13.70
C VAL A 157 -3.03 -3.94 -14.41
N ARG A 158 -2.79 -5.17 -13.93
CA ARG A 158 -3.42 -6.35 -14.51
C ARG A 158 -4.94 -6.32 -14.35
N TYR A 159 -5.45 -5.90 -13.18
CA TYR A 159 -6.89 -5.73 -13.00
C TYR A 159 -7.47 -4.75 -14.04
N ALA A 160 -6.82 -3.60 -14.24
CA ALA A 160 -7.29 -2.57 -15.15
C ALA A 160 -7.26 -2.99 -16.62
N LEU A 161 -6.24 -3.76 -17.04
CA LEU A 161 -6.05 -4.19 -18.43
C LEU A 161 -6.75 -5.51 -18.78
N VAL A 162 -6.76 -6.48 -17.87
CA VAL A 162 -7.17 -7.87 -18.15
C VAL A 162 -8.51 -8.21 -17.50
N THR A 163 -8.74 -7.78 -16.26
CA THR A 163 -9.95 -8.17 -15.51
C THR A 163 -11.13 -7.24 -15.76
N LYS A 164 -10.87 -5.92 -15.88
CA LYS A 164 -11.90 -4.95 -16.18
C LYS A 164 -12.31 -5.07 -17.64
N THR A 165 -13.62 -5.16 -17.87
CA THR A 165 -14.18 -5.20 -19.21
C THR A 165 -14.25 -3.80 -19.81
N TRP A 166 -13.86 -3.71 -21.07
CA TRP A 166 -13.88 -2.49 -21.87
C TRP A 166 -14.55 -2.77 -23.22
N LYS A 167 -15.46 -1.88 -23.64
CA LYS A 167 -16.09 -2.00 -24.97
C LYS A 167 -15.13 -1.57 -26.07
N TRP A 168 -14.44 -0.46 -25.83
CA TRP A 168 -13.42 0.13 -26.70
C TRP A 168 -12.11 0.18 -25.94
N PHE A 169 -11.00 0.27 -26.66
CA PHE A 169 -9.71 0.50 -26.00
C PHE A 169 -9.79 1.80 -25.17
N PRO A 170 -9.56 1.75 -23.85
CA PRO A 170 -9.80 2.89 -22.97
C PRO A 170 -8.89 4.05 -23.31
N ALA A 171 -9.39 5.26 -23.10
CA ALA A 171 -8.52 6.42 -23.02
C ALA A 171 -7.66 6.36 -21.74
N TRP A 172 -6.57 7.13 -21.72
CA TRP A 172 -5.65 7.11 -20.59
C TRP A 172 -6.32 7.54 -19.29
N ASP A 173 -7.17 8.57 -19.33
CA ASP A 173 -7.88 9.10 -18.16
C ASP A 173 -8.82 8.06 -17.53
N GLU A 174 -9.53 7.29 -18.36
CA GLU A 174 -10.39 6.20 -17.88
C GLU A 174 -9.58 5.11 -17.17
N LEU A 175 -8.44 4.73 -17.76
CA LEU A 175 -7.56 3.70 -17.21
C LEU A 175 -6.88 4.18 -15.92
N GLU A 176 -6.39 5.42 -15.90
CA GLU A 176 -5.78 6.07 -14.75
C GLU A 176 -6.78 6.18 -13.59
N GLN A 177 -8.03 6.54 -13.85
CA GLN A 177 -9.06 6.62 -12.83
C GLN A 177 -9.29 5.27 -12.15
N VAL A 178 -9.35 4.18 -12.92
CA VAL A 178 -9.47 2.82 -12.37
C VAL A 178 -8.28 2.50 -11.47
N CYS A 179 -7.06 2.77 -11.94
CA CYS A 179 -5.85 2.50 -11.17
C CYS A 179 -5.79 3.33 -9.87
N LYS A 180 -6.13 4.62 -9.94
CA LYS A 180 -6.20 5.52 -8.77
C LYS A 180 -7.22 5.08 -7.73
N ILE A 181 -8.40 4.64 -8.16
CA ILE A 181 -9.42 4.12 -7.24
C ILE A 181 -8.90 2.87 -6.52
N LYS A 182 -8.25 1.95 -7.26
CA LYS A 182 -7.76 0.69 -6.70
C LYS A 182 -6.51 0.82 -5.85
N ILE A 183 -5.64 1.79 -6.11
CA ILE A 183 -4.44 2.03 -5.29
C ILE A 183 -4.75 2.85 -4.02
N SER A 184 -5.84 3.63 -4.01
CA SER A 184 -6.21 4.53 -2.91
C SER A 184 -6.12 3.91 -1.51
N PRO A 185 -6.64 2.69 -1.24
CA PRO A 185 -6.55 2.07 0.08
C PRO A 185 -5.10 1.95 0.59
N ARG A 186 -4.18 1.49 -0.27
CA ARG A 186 -2.76 1.30 0.08
C ARG A 186 -2.07 2.63 0.32
N LEU A 187 -2.41 3.66 -0.46
CA LEU A 187 -1.87 5.01 -0.26
C LEU A 187 -2.32 5.60 1.08
N LEU A 188 -3.58 5.41 1.47
CA LEU A 188 -4.10 5.83 2.77
C LEU A 188 -3.41 5.08 3.92
N MET A 189 -3.26 3.76 3.81
CA MET A 189 -2.50 2.97 4.79
C MET A 189 -1.06 3.48 4.91
N LEU A 190 -0.38 3.74 3.78
CA LEU A 190 1.00 4.21 3.76
C LEU A 190 1.13 5.61 4.37
N GLN A 191 0.18 6.49 4.07
CA GLN A 191 0.11 7.83 4.64
C GLN A 191 -0.03 7.77 6.16
N GLU A 192 -0.95 6.96 6.66
CA GLU A 192 -1.14 6.79 8.10
C GLU A 192 0.10 6.20 8.76
N LEU A 193 0.65 5.10 8.24
CA LEU A 193 1.87 4.50 8.77
C LEU A 193 3.08 5.46 8.79
N SER A 194 3.09 6.45 7.89
CA SER A 194 4.14 7.47 7.82
C SER A 194 3.95 8.61 8.83
N ARG A 195 2.75 8.79 9.39
CA ARG A 195 2.51 9.77 10.46
C ARG A 195 3.13 9.26 11.76
N GLN A 196 3.98 10.10 12.38
CA GLN A 196 4.47 9.88 13.72
C GLN A 196 3.30 10.03 14.71
N GLN A 197 3.12 9.06 15.60
CA GLN A 197 2.21 9.28 16.71
C GLN A 197 2.86 10.26 17.71
N PRO A 198 2.09 11.24 18.23
CA PRO A 198 2.58 12.09 19.30
C PRO A 198 2.94 11.20 20.50
N ASP A 199 4.04 11.53 21.18
CA ASP A 199 4.43 10.82 22.39
C ASP A 199 3.27 10.81 23.39
N PRO A 200 3.00 9.66 24.04
CA PRO A 200 1.96 9.59 25.05
C PRO A 200 2.23 10.65 26.11
N ALA A 201 1.20 11.43 26.44
CA ALA A 201 1.34 12.48 27.44
C ALA A 201 1.97 11.89 28.72
N PRO A 202 2.97 12.56 29.32
CA PRO A 202 3.62 12.03 30.52
C PRO A 202 2.55 11.75 31.57
N VAL A 203 2.60 10.55 32.17
CA VAL A 203 1.67 10.14 33.21
C VAL A 203 1.80 11.12 34.37
N ARG A 204 0.86 12.06 34.48
CA ARG A 204 0.83 13.02 35.60
C ARG A 204 0.39 12.26 36.84
N ARG A 205 1.22 12.25 37.89
CA ARG A 205 0.78 11.80 39.20
C ARG A 205 -0.41 12.64 39.65
N SER A 206 -1.38 12.02 40.31
CA SER A 206 -2.44 12.76 40.98
C SER A 206 -1.82 13.70 42.03
N PRO A 207 -2.30 14.95 42.17
CA PRO A 207 -1.81 15.84 43.21
C PRO A 207 -2.02 15.20 44.60
N THR A 208 -0.98 15.25 45.43
CA THR A 208 -1.05 14.82 46.84
C THR A 208 -1.93 15.77 47.65
N GLU A 209 -2.42 15.33 48.81
CA GLU A 209 -3.31 16.16 49.65
C GLU A 209 -2.65 17.48 50.08
N GLU A 210 -1.35 17.45 50.38
CA GLU A 210 -0.56 18.63 50.73
C GLU A 210 -0.50 19.64 49.57
N GLU A 211 -0.28 19.15 48.35
CA GLU A 211 -0.27 20.00 47.15
C GLU A 211 -1.65 20.56 46.84
N ARG A 212 -2.72 19.79 47.06
CA ARG A 212 -4.09 20.28 46.93
C ARG A 212 -4.38 21.40 47.93
N ALA A 213 -3.96 21.24 49.18
CA ALA A 213 -4.13 22.25 50.22
C ALA A 213 -3.33 23.52 49.91
N ALA A 214 -2.09 23.38 49.41
CA ALA A 214 -1.26 24.52 49.00
C ALA A 214 -1.86 25.28 47.82
N ILE A 215 -2.38 24.56 46.81
CA ILE A 215 -3.06 25.16 45.66
C ILE A 215 -4.35 25.86 46.12
N GLN A 216 -5.14 25.23 46.99
CA GLN A 216 -6.37 25.84 47.52
C GLN A 216 -6.07 27.15 48.26
N LYS A 217 -5.03 27.16 49.09
CA LYS A 217 -4.57 28.36 49.79
C LYS A 217 -4.14 29.46 48.81
N LEU A 218 -3.39 29.11 47.77
CA LEU A 218 -2.99 30.05 46.73
C LEU A 218 -4.20 30.62 45.96
N VAL A 219 -5.21 29.79 45.68
CA VAL A 219 -6.46 30.20 45.03
C VAL A 219 -7.24 31.16 45.94
N ASP A 220 -7.35 30.86 47.23
CA ASP A 220 -8.06 31.71 48.19
C ASP A 220 -7.36 33.07 48.39
N GLU A 221 -6.02 33.11 48.32
CA GLU A 221 -5.21 34.34 48.37
C GLU A 221 -5.29 35.15 47.08
N THR A 222 -5.27 34.49 45.91
CA THR A 222 -5.25 35.14 44.59
C THR A 222 -6.66 35.57 44.13
N PHE A 223 -7.68 34.81 44.51
CA PHE A 223 -9.08 35.06 44.22
C PHE A 223 -9.89 35.15 45.52
N PRO A 224 -9.63 36.18 46.35
CA PRO A 224 -10.42 36.37 47.56
C PRO A 224 -11.88 36.50 47.16
N ARG A 225 -12.74 35.69 47.80
CA ARG A 225 -14.19 35.76 47.58
C ARG A 225 -14.67 37.16 47.98
N GLN A 226 -14.76 38.08 47.02
CA GLN A 226 -15.53 39.30 47.20
C GLN A 226 -16.98 38.87 47.37
N ALA A 227 -17.46 38.87 48.62
CA ALA A 227 -18.88 38.93 48.90
C ALA A 227 -19.39 40.27 48.35
N ARG A 228 -19.75 40.30 47.05
CA ARG A 228 -20.64 41.34 46.54
C ARG A 228 -21.97 41.10 47.25
N GLY A 229 -22.19 41.85 48.33
CA GLY A 229 -23.48 41.97 48.97
C GLY A 229 -24.49 42.34 47.90
N PHE A 230 -25.38 41.41 47.56
CA PHE A 230 -26.63 41.74 46.92
C PHE A 230 -27.45 42.53 47.94
N CYS A 231 -27.48 43.86 47.79
CA CYS A 231 -28.43 44.70 48.51
C CYS A 231 -29.84 44.32 48.07
N LYS A 232 -30.71 44.10 49.07
CA LYS A 232 -32.17 44.03 48.91
C LYS A 232 -32.74 45.42 48.62
#